data_AF-A0A848DCG2-F1
#
_entry.id   AF-A0A848DCG2-F1
#
_cell.length_a   1.000
_cell.length_b   1.000
_cell.length_c   1.000
_cell.angle_alpha   90.00
_cell.angle_beta   90.00
_cell.angle_gamma   90.00
#
_symmetry.space_group_name_H-M   'P 1'
#
loop_
_entity.id
_entity.type
_entity.pdbx_description
1 polymer ?
#
loop_
_entity_poly.entity_id
_entity_poly.type
_entity_poly.pdbx_seq_one_letter_code
_entity_poly.pdbx_strand_id
1 'polypeptide(L)'
;MRLQLRAVLLAAVLASATGCGGSTTESDDPSADTAATSAASDAGSPFCVAVKANMDAGQVLATLAQSGGAPAEEFGNVADTVRRTNQEVVGAAPTDLRADFETLSGLADLQLEILEANGGDPASLGRSQEYTQRLQEPALIEIGQRLPGQLQQRCGINSGAPR
;
A
#
# COMPACT_ATOMS: atom_id res chain seq x y z
N MET A 1 -30.79 8.21 4.38
CA MET A 1 -29.40 8.68 4.34
C MET A 1 -28.53 7.51 3.96
N ARG A 2 -27.89 7.54 2.79
CA ARG A 2 -26.98 6.47 2.34
C ARG A 2 -25.63 6.72 3.01
N LEU A 3 -25.33 6.01 4.10
CA LEU A 3 -23.99 5.97 4.68
C LEU A 3 -23.07 5.34 3.63
N GLN A 4 -22.20 6.13 3.02
CA GLN A 4 -21.14 5.61 2.18
C GLN A 4 -20.11 4.92 3.08
N LEU A 5 -20.21 3.59 3.18
CA LEU A 5 -19.12 2.74 3.64
C LEU A 5 -17.95 2.93 2.67
N ARG A 6 -16.98 3.78 3.02
CA ARG A 6 -15.63 3.76 2.47
C ARG A 6 -14.77 2.87 3.36
N ALA A 7 -15.07 1.57 3.30
CA ALA A 7 -14.18 0.52 3.77
C ALA A 7 -13.65 -0.19 2.52
N VAL A 8 -12.41 -0.66 2.60
CA VAL A 8 -11.63 -1.35 1.57
C VAL A 8 -10.92 -0.39 0.60
N LEU A 9 -9.58 -0.42 0.64
CA LEU A 9 -8.68 -0.56 -0.54
C LEU A 9 -7.21 -0.46 -0.09
N LEU A 10 -6.64 -1.58 0.36
CA LEU A 10 -5.18 -1.78 0.33
C LEU A 10 -4.75 -2.77 -0.77
N ALA A 11 -5.69 -3.30 -1.57
CA ALA A 11 -5.36 -3.76 -2.92
C ALA A 11 -6.58 -3.80 -3.84
N ALA A 12 -6.54 -2.97 -4.89
CA ALA A 12 -7.10 -3.23 -6.21
C ALA A 12 -6.83 -1.98 -7.08
N VAL A 13 -5.67 -1.94 -7.73
CA VAL A 13 -5.44 -1.06 -8.88
C VAL A 13 -4.85 -1.94 -9.98
N LEU A 14 -5.69 -2.76 -10.61
CA LEU A 14 -5.33 -3.55 -11.79
C LEU A 14 -6.55 -3.74 -12.70
N ALA A 15 -6.30 -3.56 -14.00
CA ALA A 15 -7.20 -3.64 -15.15
C ALA A 15 -8.17 -2.44 -15.29
N SER A 16 -8.02 -1.53 -16.26
CA SER A 16 -7.95 -1.84 -17.69
C SER A 16 -7.50 -0.62 -18.50
N ALA A 17 -6.54 -0.80 -19.40
CA ALA A 17 -6.27 0.13 -20.49
C ALA A 17 -6.21 -0.68 -21.79
N THR A 18 -7.35 -0.78 -22.46
CA THR A 18 -7.42 -1.07 -23.88
C THR A 18 -7.57 0.24 -24.64
N GLY A 19 -6.65 0.52 -25.55
CA GLY A 19 -6.98 1.17 -26.82
C GLY A 19 -6.65 2.66 -26.98
N CYS A 20 -5.71 2.90 -27.89
CA CYS A 20 -5.26 4.14 -28.55
C CYS A 20 -6.27 5.25 -28.90
N GLY A 21 -5.71 6.46 -29.04
CA GLY A 21 -6.15 7.54 -29.93
C GLY A 21 -6.33 8.85 -29.15
N GLY A 22 -5.60 9.95 -29.37
CA GLY A 22 -4.80 10.43 -30.48
C GLY A 22 -5.18 11.90 -30.68
N SER A 23 -4.20 12.82 -30.58
CA SER A 23 -4.07 14.08 -31.33
C SER A 23 -3.34 15.16 -30.52
N THR A 24 -2.32 15.71 -31.17
CA THR A 24 -1.38 16.75 -30.76
C THR A 24 -1.95 18.15 -30.97
N THR A 25 -1.73 19.07 -30.03
CA THR A 25 -1.56 20.50 -30.33
C THR A 25 -0.54 21.10 -29.36
N GLU A 26 0.69 21.18 -29.86
CA GLU A 26 1.60 22.32 -29.89
C GLU A 26 1.23 23.55 -29.04
N SER A 27 2.12 23.92 -28.11
CA SER A 27 2.35 25.30 -27.69
C SER A 27 3.82 25.42 -27.29
N ASP A 28 4.49 26.33 -27.99
CA ASP A 28 5.90 26.70 -27.92
C ASP A 28 6.16 27.71 -26.78
N ASP A 29 7.43 28.08 -26.61
CA ASP A 29 8.04 29.09 -25.72
C ASP A 29 8.59 28.63 -24.32
N PRO A 30 9.71 29.19 -23.83
CA PRO A 30 11.04 28.61 -24.02
C PRO A 30 11.89 28.62 -22.73
N SER A 31 13.16 28.22 -22.89
CA SER A 31 14.31 28.42 -21.99
C SER A 31 14.57 27.33 -20.95
N ALA A 32 15.54 26.51 -21.34
CA ALA A 32 16.29 25.62 -20.49
C ALA A 32 17.03 26.39 -19.39
N ASP A 33 16.66 26.12 -18.14
CA ASP A 33 17.63 25.81 -17.10
C ASP A 33 17.31 24.41 -16.59
N THR A 34 17.71 23.44 -17.40
CA THR A 34 17.59 22.00 -17.13
C THR A 34 18.64 21.61 -16.09
N ALA A 35 18.45 22.09 -14.86
CA ALA A 35 18.96 21.46 -13.66
C ALA A 35 17.75 21.02 -12.81
N ALA A 36 16.78 20.36 -13.47
CA ALA A 36 16.07 19.31 -12.78
C ALA A 36 17.15 18.26 -12.46
N THR A 37 17.77 18.39 -11.29
CA THR A 37 18.37 17.26 -10.61
C THR A 37 17.25 16.24 -10.52
N SER A 38 17.14 15.38 -11.52
CA SER A 38 16.45 14.12 -11.42
C SER A 38 17.15 13.44 -10.25
N ALA A 39 16.61 13.60 -9.05
CA ALA A 39 16.91 12.72 -7.94
C ALA A 39 16.70 11.34 -8.54
N ALA A 40 17.79 10.64 -8.84
CA ALA A 40 17.73 9.35 -9.48
C ALA A 40 16.83 8.51 -8.58
N SER A 41 15.70 8.05 -9.11
CA SER A 41 14.86 7.13 -8.36
C SER A 41 15.73 5.92 -8.04
N ASP A 42 15.93 5.65 -6.76
CA ASP A 42 16.67 4.49 -6.26
C ASP A 42 15.76 3.24 -6.31
N ALA A 43 15.08 3.05 -7.45
CA ALA A 43 14.07 2.01 -7.63
C ALA A 43 14.65 0.59 -7.45
N GLY A 44 15.96 0.42 -7.64
CA GLY A 44 16.68 -0.82 -7.37
C GLY A 44 17.27 -0.94 -5.96
N SER A 45 17.04 0.03 -5.07
CA SER A 45 17.53 -0.05 -3.70
C SER A 45 16.86 -1.18 -2.91
N PRO A 46 17.54 -1.74 -1.88
CA PRO A 46 16.94 -2.77 -1.02
C PRO A 46 15.58 -2.35 -0.43
N PHE A 47 15.44 -1.08 -0.07
CA PHE A 47 14.18 -0.52 0.42
C PHE A 47 13.06 -0.62 -0.62
N CYS A 48 13.30 -0.13 -1.84
CA CYS A 48 12.27 -0.15 -2.89
C CYS A 48 11.91 -1.57 -3.34
N VAL A 49 12.88 -2.48 -3.35
CA VAL A 49 12.63 -3.92 -3.58
C VAL A 49 11.75 -4.51 -2.50
N ALA A 50 12.04 -4.23 -1.22
CA ALA A 50 11.22 -4.71 -0.10
C ALA A 50 9.80 -4.12 -0.15
N VAL A 51 9.65 -2.83 -0.44
CA VAL A 51 8.33 -2.17 -0.58
C VAL A 51 7.52 -2.84 -1.68
N LYS A 52 8.13 -3.11 -2.83
CA LYS A 52 7.46 -3.82 -3.93
C LYS A 52 7.02 -5.23 -3.52
N ALA A 53 7.90 -6.01 -2.89
CA ALA A 53 7.57 -7.35 -2.43
C ALA A 53 6.42 -7.34 -1.40
N ASN A 54 6.41 -6.35 -0.52
CA ASN A 54 5.34 -6.17 0.46
C ASN A 54 4.00 -5.80 -0.18
N MET A 55 4.00 -4.89 -1.16
CA MET A 55 2.80 -4.56 -1.93
C MET A 55 2.25 -5.79 -2.68
N ASP A 56 3.13 -6.56 -3.32
CA ASP A 56 2.75 -7.77 -4.04
C ASP A 56 2.13 -8.81 -3.06
N ALA A 57 2.70 -8.97 -1.85
CA ALA A 57 2.13 -9.83 -0.80
C ALA A 57 0.77 -9.33 -0.28
N GLY A 58 0.64 -8.03 -0.03
CA GLY A 58 -0.62 -7.41 0.38
C GLY A 58 -1.73 -7.56 -0.67
N GLN A 59 -1.37 -7.56 -1.96
CA GLN A 59 -2.32 -7.80 -3.03
C GLN A 59 -2.87 -9.22 -3.05
N VAL A 60 -2.05 -10.23 -2.73
CA VAL A 60 -2.51 -11.61 -2.56
C VAL A 60 -3.52 -11.69 -1.41
N LEU A 61 -3.20 -11.10 -0.26
CA LEU A 61 -4.11 -11.05 0.90
C LEU A 61 -5.46 -10.40 0.56
N ALA A 62 -5.43 -9.25 -0.12
CA ALA A 62 -6.66 -8.56 -0.52
C ALA A 62 -7.47 -9.35 -1.56
N THR A 63 -6.82 -10.12 -2.43
CA THR A 63 -7.50 -11.01 -3.38
C THR A 63 -8.23 -12.13 -2.63
N LEU A 64 -7.59 -12.74 -1.62
CA LEU A 64 -8.23 -13.75 -0.76
C LEU A 64 -9.43 -13.18 0.02
N ALA A 65 -9.31 -11.96 0.52
CA ALA A 65 -10.42 -11.29 1.19
C ALA A 65 -11.62 -11.06 0.24
N GLN A 66 -11.35 -10.71 -1.02
CA GLN A 66 -12.39 -10.49 -2.04
C GLN A 66 -13.04 -11.78 -2.54
N SER A 67 -12.33 -12.91 -2.52
CA SER A 67 -12.87 -14.22 -2.91
C SER A 67 -13.77 -14.86 -1.85
N GLY A 68 -14.02 -14.18 -0.72
CA GLY A 68 -14.82 -14.71 0.39
C GLY A 68 -14.02 -15.54 1.38
N GLY A 69 -12.69 -15.40 1.39
CA GLY A 69 -11.77 -16.12 2.28
C GLY A 69 -10.96 -17.19 1.56
N ALA A 70 -10.11 -17.85 2.35
CA ALA A 70 -9.27 -18.98 1.95
C ALA A 70 -9.31 -20.06 3.05
N PRO A 71 -8.96 -21.32 2.75
CA PRO A 71 -8.66 -22.30 3.80
C PRO A 71 -7.64 -21.73 4.80
N ALA A 72 -7.79 -22.04 6.09
CA ALA A 72 -6.98 -21.45 7.16
C ALA A 72 -5.46 -21.60 6.94
N GLU A 73 -5.03 -22.73 6.36
CA GLU A 73 -3.62 -22.99 6.03
C GLU A 73 -3.10 -22.07 4.90
N GLU A 74 -3.91 -21.85 3.87
CA GLU A 74 -3.57 -20.91 2.79
C GLU A 74 -3.53 -19.47 3.30
N PHE A 75 -4.48 -19.09 4.14
CA PHE A 75 -4.49 -17.79 4.79
C PHE A 75 -3.24 -17.57 5.65
N GLY A 76 -2.88 -18.54 6.49
CA GLY A 76 -1.69 -18.48 7.35
C GLY A 76 -0.40 -18.28 6.55
N ASN A 77 -0.23 -19.01 5.44
CA ASN A 77 0.94 -18.85 4.58
C ASN A 77 1.04 -17.44 3.96
N VAL A 78 -0.09 -16.86 3.57
CA VAL A 78 -0.14 -15.48 3.05
C VAL A 78 0.12 -14.46 4.16
N ALA A 79 -0.47 -14.66 5.34
CA ALA A 79 -0.24 -13.82 6.52
C ALA A 79 1.25 -13.79 6.90
N ASP A 80 1.90 -14.94 6.97
CA ASP A 80 3.33 -15.05 7.27
C ASP A 80 4.21 -14.37 6.21
N THR A 81 3.81 -14.45 4.93
CA THR A 81 4.49 -13.74 3.85
C THR A 81 4.36 -12.22 4.00
N VAL A 82 3.18 -11.72 4.38
CA VAL A 82 2.95 -10.29 4.65
C VAL A 82 3.79 -9.83 5.85
N ARG A 83 3.79 -10.58 6.97
CA ARG A 83 4.62 -10.28 8.15
C ARG A 83 6.10 -10.20 7.81
N ARG A 84 6.61 -11.21 7.10
CA ARG A 84 8.01 -11.24 6.68
C ARG A 84 8.37 -10.03 5.81
N THR A 85 7.56 -9.73 4.80
CA THR A 85 7.84 -8.61 3.91
C THR A 85 7.69 -7.25 4.60
N ASN A 86 6.79 -7.11 5.59
CA ASN A 86 6.74 -5.92 6.46
C ASN A 86 8.07 -5.72 7.21
N GLN A 87 8.61 -6.78 7.81
CA GLN A 87 9.88 -6.73 8.54
C GLN A 87 11.06 -6.41 7.61
N GLU A 88 11.06 -6.93 6.38
CA GLU A 88 12.04 -6.58 5.35
C GLU A 88 11.98 -5.08 5.00
N VAL A 89 10.77 -4.52 4.86
CA VAL A 89 10.60 -3.08 4.61
C VAL A 89 11.12 -2.26 5.79
N VAL A 90 10.74 -2.58 7.02
CA VAL A 90 11.20 -1.88 8.24
C VAL A 90 12.73 -1.94 8.35
N GLY A 91 13.31 -3.11 8.13
CA GLY A 91 14.75 -3.33 8.18
C GLY A 91 15.52 -2.56 7.10
N ALA A 92 14.96 -2.45 5.89
CA ALA A 92 15.56 -1.71 4.79
C ALA A 92 15.21 -0.21 4.78
N ALA A 93 14.23 0.22 5.59
CA ALA A 93 13.73 1.59 5.57
C ALA A 93 14.83 2.61 5.90
N PRO A 94 14.91 3.72 5.14
CA PRO A 94 15.65 4.91 5.55
C PRO A 94 15.20 5.39 6.93
N THR A 95 16.12 5.99 7.71
CA THR A 95 15.83 6.42 9.09
C THR A 95 14.63 7.36 9.19
N ASP A 96 14.40 8.22 8.18
CA ASP A 96 13.26 9.14 8.12
C ASP A 96 11.91 8.46 7.87
N LEU A 97 11.91 7.21 7.38
CA LEU A 97 10.70 6.44 7.07
C LEU A 97 10.48 5.26 8.02
N ARG A 98 11.51 4.83 8.77
CA ARG A 98 11.45 3.60 9.57
C ARG A 98 10.29 3.59 10.57
N ALA A 99 10.10 4.69 11.31
CA ALA A 99 9.02 4.79 12.30
C ALA A 99 7.62 4.69 11.65
N ASP A 100 7.46 5.19 10.42
CA ASP A 100 6.20 5.11 9.69
C ASP A 100 5.91 3.65 9.31
N PHE A 101 6.93 2.93 8.82
CA PHE A 101 6.80 1.52 8.49
C PHE A 101 6.64 0.62 9.73
N GLU A 102 7.23 0.96 10.86
CA GLU A 102 6.97 0.27 12.14
C GLU A 102 5.49 0.44 12.55
N THR A 103 4.96 1.66 12.43
CA THR A 103 3.56 1.96 12.74
C THR A 103 2.61 1.19 11.83
N LEU A 104 2.90 1.14 10.52
CA LEU A 104 2.13 0.39 9.53
C LEU A 104 2.28 -1.13 9.70
N SER A 105 3.47 -1.63 10.02
CA SER A 105 3.68 -3.05 10.32
C SER A 105 2.80 -3.48 11.48
N GLY A 106 2.77 -2.70 12.57
CA GLY A 106 1.89 -3.02 13.69
C GLY A 106 0.39 -2.94 13.35
N LEU A 107 -0.01 -2.14 12.33
CA LEU A 107 -1.41 -2.11 11.87
C LEU A 107 -1.73 -3.41 11.13
N ALA A 108 -0.82 -3.80 10.24
CA ALA A 108 -0.94 -5.02 9.45
C ALA A 108 -0.92 -6.26 10.35
N ASP A 109 -0.08 -6.30 11.39
CA ASP A 109 -0.03 -7.40 12.34
C ASP A 109 -1.37 -7.55 13.08
N LEU A 110 -1.93 -6.45 13.60
CA LEU A 110 -3.26 -6.45 14.22
C LEU A 110 -4.35 -6.92 13.22
N GLN A 111 -4.28 -6.45 11.97
CA GLN A 111 -5.20 -6.88 10.92
C GLN A 111 -5.13 -8.40 10.69
N LEU A 112 -3.91 -8.93 10.57
CA LEU A 112 -3.68 -10.37 10.33
C LEU A 112 -4.14 -11.20 11.53
N GLU A 113 -3.84 -10.79 12.77
CA GLU A 113 -4.29 -11.47 13.98
C GLU A 113 -5.83 -11.58 14.04
N ILE A 114 -6.53 -10.48 13.72
CA ILE A 114 -8.00 -10.49 13.68
C ILE A 114 -8.50 -11.46 12.61
N LEU A 115 -7.90 -11.44 11.42
CA LEU A 115 -8.32 -12.33 10.33
C LEU A 115 -8.04 -13.80 10.68
N GLU A 116 -6.87 -14.14 11.21
CA GLU A 116 -6.53 -15.50 11.63
C GLU A 116 -7.49 -16.03 12.70
N ALA A 117 -7.78 -15.21 13.72
CA ALA A 117 -8.73 -15.54 14.77
C ALA A 117 -10.17 -15.77 14.25
N ASN A 118 -10.50 -15.24 13.08
CA ASN A 118 -11.82 -15.33 12.46
C ASN A 118 -11.82 -16.13 11.14
N GLY A 119 -10.82 -17.01 10.93
CA GLY A 119 -10.76 -17.89 9.76
C GLY A 119 -10.68 -17.15 8.42
N GLY A 120 -10.05 -15.98 8.40
CA GLY A 120 -9.91 -15.13 7.23
C GLY A 120 -11.14 -14.28 6.89
N ASP A 121 -12.16 -14.21 7.75
CA ASP A 121 -13.37 -13.40 7.48
C ASP A 121 -13.02 -11.90 7.45
N PRO A 122 -13.07 -11.21 6.29
CA PRO A 122 -12.74 -9.79 6.20
C PRO A 122 -13.75 -8.89 6.93
N ALA A 123 -14.97 -9.36 7.16
CA ALA A 123 -15.96 -8.59 7.91
C ALA A 123 -15.62 -8.49 9.40
N SER A 124 -14.71 -9.34 9.92
CA SER A 124 -14.21 -9.27 11.29
C SER A 124 -13.44 -7.99 11.59
N LEU A 125 -12.72 -7.44 10.60
CA LEU A 125 -11.99 -6.18 10.73
C LEU A 125 -12.91 -5.00 11.05
N GLY A 126 -14.06 -4.92 10.37
CA GLY A 126 -15.05 -3.87 10.62
C GLY A 126 -15.79 -4.00 11.95
N ARG A 127 -15.76 -5.20 12.56
CA ARG A 127 -16.33 -5.45 13.89
C ARG A 127 -15.33 -5.24 15.03
N SER A 128 -14.03 -5.19 14.72
CA SER A 128 -12.99 -4.95 15.71
C SER A 128 -12.94 -3.46 16.09
N GLN A 129 -13.30 -3.17 17.34
CA GLN A 129 -13.19 -1.82 17.89
C GLN A 129 -11.74 -1.35 17.93
N GLU A 130 -10.81 -2.22 18.31
CA GLU A 130 -9.38 -1.89 18.37
C GLU A 130 -8.84 -1.49 16.99
N TYR A 131 -9.10 -2.30 15.96
CA TYR A 131 -8.66 -2.01 14.61
C TYR A 131 -9.26 -0.71 14.06
N THR A 132 -10.57 -0.52 14.24
CA THR A 132 -11.27 0.69 13.78
C THR A 132 -10.85 1.94 14.54
N GLN A 133 -10.44 1.84 15.81
CA GLN A 133 -9.86 2.94 16.57
C GLN A 133 -8.45 3.28 16.07
N ARG A 134 -7.61 2.27 15.85
CA ARG A 134 -6.25 2.48 15.32
C ARG A 134 -6.27 3.22 13.98
N LEU A 135 -7.19 2.85 13.08
CA LEU A 135 -7.37 3.54 11.79
C LEU A 135 -7.72 5.04 11.90
N GLN A 136 -8.20 5.50 13.06
CA GLN A 136 -8.55 6.90 13.31
C GLN A 136 -7.43 7.67 14.00
N GLU A 137 -6.30 7.03 14.30
CA GLU A 137 -5.17 7.69 14.92
C GLU A 137 -4.58 8.75 13.98
N PRO A 138 -4.31 9.98 14.48
CA PRO A 138 -3.74 11.05 13.67
C PRO A 138 -2.45 10.65 12.96
N ALA A 139 -1.59 9.89 13.64
CA ALA A 139 -0.33 9.41 13.08
C ALA A 139 -0.54 8.54 11.82
N LEU A 140 -1.49 7.61 11.85
CA LEU A 140 -1.79 6.75 10.70
C LEU A 140 -2.40 7.52 9.53
N ILE A 141 -3.25 8.51 9.83
CA ILE A 141 -3.84 9.40 8.81
C ILE A 141 -2.72 10.21 8.12
N GLU A 142 -1.82 10.79 8.89
CA GLU A 142 -0.69 11.58 8.37
C GLU A 142 0.26 10.72 7.53
N ILE A 143 0.62 9.51 8.00
CA ILE A 143 1.42 8.55 7.25
C ILE A 143 0.74 8.22 5.91
N GLY A 144 -0.56 7.91 5.93
CA GLY A 144 -1.33 7.57 4.74
C GLY A 144 -1.38 8.71 3.70
N GLN A 145 -1.30 9.96 4.12
CA GLN A 145 -1.28 11.11 3.23
C GLN A 145 0.09 11.37 2.59
N ARG A 146 1.19 11.20 3.33
CA ARG A 146 2.54 11.57 2.88
C ARG A 146 3.32 10.43 2.23
N LEU A 147 3.16 9.21 2.73
CA LEU A 147 3.97 8.06 2.31
C LEU A 147 3.83 7.75 0.81
N PRO A 148 2.64 7.84 0.19
CA PRO A 148 2.50 7.68 -1.27
C PRO A 148 3.44 8.58 -2.10
N GLY A 149 3.52 9.86 -1.75
CA GLY A 149 4.38 10.81 -2.45
C GLY A 149 5.86 10.49 -2.24
N GLN A 150 6.24 10.06 -1.04
CA GLN A 150 7.60 9.66 -0.72
C GLN A 150 8.03 8.38 -1.45
N LEU A 151 7.14 7.39 -1.55
CA LEU A 151 7.40 6.16 -2.31
C LEU A 151 7.45 6.42 -3.81
N GLN A 152 6.59 7.29 -4.34
CA GLN A 152 6.67 7.70 -5.74
C GLN A 152 7.98 8.42 -6.04
N GLN A 153 8.40 9.35 -5.18
CA GLN A 153 9.64 10.10 -5.38
C GLN A 153 10.88 9.21 -5.28
N ARG A 154 10.94 8.33 -4.28
CA ARG A 154 12.12 7.48 -4.00
C ARG A 154 12.18 6.24 -4.88
N CYS A 155 11.06 5.54 -5.02
CA CYS A 155 11.00 4.23 -5.66
C CYS A 155 10.35 4.24 -7.04
N GLY A 156 9.77 5.36 -7.48
CA GLY A 156 8.97 5.41 -8.71
C GLY A 156 7.67 4.60 -8.64
N ILE A 157 7.21 4.29 -7.41
CA ILE A 157 6.02 3.50 -7.16
C ILE A 157 4.81 4.44 -7.04
N ASN A 158 3.94 4.42 -8.05
CA ASN A 158 2.70 5.20 -8.01
C ASN A 158 1.67 4.43 -7.16
N SER A 159 1.50 4.82 -5.91
CA SER A 159 0.43 4.31 -5.04
C SER A 159 -0.88 5.10 -5.19
N GLY A 160 -1.12 5.67 -6.38
CA GLY A 160 -2.21 6.62 -6.64
C GLY A 160 -3.63 6.01 -6.60
N ALA A 161 -4.49 6.63 -5.80
CA ALA A 161 -5.95 6.60 -5.94
C ALA A 161 -6.37 7.19 -7.31
N PRO A 162 -7.49 6.74 -7.92
CA PRO A 162 -7.93 7.23 -9.24
C PRO A 162 -8.29 8.72 -9.21
N ARG A 163 -7.91 9.46 -10.26
CA ARG A 163 -8.49 10.78 -10.60
C ARG A 163 -9.82 10.59 -11.33
#